data_AF-A0A2G9SKU2-F1
#
_entry.id   AF-A0A2G9SKU2-F1
#
_cell.length_a   1.000
_cell.length_b   1.000
_cell.length_c   1.000
_cell.angle_alpha   90.00
_cell.angle_beta   90.00
_cell.angle_gamma   90.00
#
_symmetry.space_group_name_H-M   'P 1'
#
loop_
_entity.id
_entity.type
_entity.pdbx_description
1 polymer ?
#
loop_
_entity_poly.entity_id
_entity_poly.type
_entity_poly.pdbx_seq_one_letter_code
_entity_poly.pdbx_strand_id
1 'polypeptide(L)'
;IIVLWVGTFNQGNTAEQISGGIQAIVRCMQQRQPQAKVVVLSLLPRGKNPNPLRDRNKQVNELLAEAMPSMPNAMLFDLDPGFVHSDGTISHNDMYDYLHLSRQGYARICQPLHKKLLQLLEGRR
;
A
#
# COMPACT_ATOMS: atom_id res chain seq x y z
N ILE A 1 -11.73 -3.33 11.52
CA ILE A 1 -10.49 -3.32 10.72
C ILE A 1 -10.40 -1.92 10.13
N ILE A 2 -9.21 -1.34 10.09
CA ILE A 2 -8.97 -0.06 9.42
C ILE A 2 -8.02 -0.34 8.27
N VAL A 3 -8.36 0.11 7.06
CA VAL A 3 -7.48 0.03 5.89
C VAL A 3 -6.90 1.41 5.64
N LEU A 4 -5.57 1.51 5.58
CA LEU A 4 -4.85 2.75 5.33
C LEU A 4 -4.09 2.64 4.00
N TRP A 5 -4.31 3.60 3.11
CA TRP A 5 -3.59 3.68 1.84
C TRP A 5 -3.29 5.14 1.51
N VAL A 6 -2.06 5.57 1.83
CA VAL A 6 -1.58 6.94 1.68
C VAL A 6 -0.08 6.92 1.45
N GLY A 7 0.46 7.94 0.76
CA GLY A 7 1.90 8.15 0.62
C GLY A 7 2.35 8.54 -0.78
N THR A 8 1.66 8.09 -1.85
CA THR A 8 2.15 8.32 -3.22
C THR A 8 2.20 9.80 -3.63
N PHE A 9 1.38 10.66 -3.01
CA PHE A 9 1.29 12.09 -3.31
C PHE A 9 2.21 12.98 -2.46
N ASN A 10 3.01 12.42 -1.54
CA ASN A 10 3.95 13.17 -0.70
C ASN A 10 5.16 13.69 -1.50
N GLN A 11 4.95 14.66 -2.39
CA GLN A 11 6.00 15.24 -3.22
C GLN A 11 7.02 15.99 -2.36
N GLY A 12 8.30 15.93 -2.74
CA GLY A 12 9.40 16.54 -1.99
C GLY A 12 9.83 15.78 -0.73
N ASN A 13 9.07 14.77 -0.27
CA ASN A 13 9.48 13.93 0.85
C ASN A 13 10.32 12.72 0.40
N THR A 14 11.28 12.33 1.22
CA THR A 14 12.06 11.10 1.07
C THR A 14 11.24 9.87 1.45
N ALA A 15 11.71 8.66 1.09
CA ALA A 15 11.03 7.43 1.45
C ALA A 15 10.90 7.24 2.98
N GLU A 16 11.93 7.62 3.72
CA GLU A 16 11.99 7.55 5.19
C GLU A 16 10.95 8.49 5.82
N GLN A 17 10.83 9.72 5.30
CA GLN A 17 9.82 10.67 5.76
C GLN A 17 8.40 10.16 5.52
N ILE A 18 8.14 9.58 4.34
CA ILE A 18 6.84 9.02 4.00
C ILE A 18 6.52 7.81 4.89
N SER A 19 7.45 6.87 5.03
CA SER A 19 7.30 5.70 5.91
C SER A 19 7.06 6.14 7.37
N GLY A 20 7.82 7.11 7.88
CA GLY A 20 7.62 7.68 9.21
C GLY A 20 6.24 8.31 9.39
N GLY A 21 5.75 9.03 8.37
CA GLY A 21 4.40 9.60 8.37
C GLY A 21 3.30 8.54 8.43
N ILE A 22 3.43 7.47 7.63
CA ILE A 22 2.50 6.33 7.65
C ILE A 22 2.52 5.65 9.03
N GLN A 23 3.70 5.39 9.60
CA GLN A 23 3.84 4.83 10.94
C GLN A 23 3.19 5.74 12.00
N ALA A 24 3.33 7.06 11.90
CA ALA A 24 2.68 8.00 12.81
C ALA A 24 1.14 7.90 12.75
N ILE A 25 0.57 7.75 11.54
CA ILE A 25 -0.86 7.52 11.36
C ILE A 25 -1.28 6.20 12.01
N VAL A 26 -0.53 5.11 11.80
CA VAL A 26 -0.82 3.80 12.41
C VAL A 26 -0.78 3.89 13.93
N ARG A 27 0.21 4.58 14.53
CA ARG A 27 0.26 4.81 15.99
C ARG A 27 -0.96 5.58 16.49
N CYS A 28 -1.39 6.61 15.77
CA CYS A 28 -2.60 7.36 16.10
C CYS A 28 -3.86 6.48 16.06
N MET A 29 -3.98 5.62 15.04
CA MET A 29 -5.09 4.66 14.94
C MET A 29 -5.06 3.64 16.09
N GLN A 30 -3.90 3.10 16.45
CA GLN A 30 -3.75 2.18 17.58
C GLN A 30 -4.13 2.83 18.92
N GLN A 31 -3.75 4.10 19.13
CA GLN A 31 -4.11 4.84 20.34
C GLN A 31 -5.61 5.09 20.43
N ARG A 32 -6.27 5.47 19.33
CA ARG A 32 -7.69 5.83 19.31
C ARG A 32 -8.63 4.65 19.16
N GLN A 33 -8.15 3.55 18.57
CA GLN A 33 -8.91 2.34 18.25
C GLN A 33 -8.06 1.10 18.55
N PRO A 34 -7.68 0.85 19.82
CA PRO A 34 -6.75 -0.24 20.20
C PRO A 34 -7.24 -1.63 19.81
N GLN A 35 -8.55 -1.82 19.67
CA GLN A 35 -9.20 -3.05 19.22
C GLN A 35 -9.17 -3.26 17.69
N ALA A 36 -8.77 -2.25 16.91
CA ALA A 36 -8.74 -2.34 15.47
C ALA A 36 -7.47 -3.06 14.98
N LYS A 37 -7.64 -3.99 14.04
CA LYS A 37 -6.55 -4.47 13.18
C LYS A 37 -6.36 -3.43 12.07
N VAL A 38 -5.15 -2.91 11.91
CA VAL A 38 -4.78 -1.94 10.87
C VAL A 38 -4.11 -2.66 9.71
N VAL A 39 -4.59 -2.44 8.49
CA VAL A 39 -4.02 -2.98 7.26
C VAL A 39 -3.50 -1.80 6.45
N VAL A 40 -2.18 -1.67 6.37
CA VAL A 40 -1.52 -0.68 5.53
C VAL A 40 -1.33 -1.30 4.15
N LEU A 41 -1.83 -0.66 3.10
CA LEU A 41 -1.62 -1.15 1.73
C LEU A 41 -0.29 -0.61 1.18
N SER A 42 0.48 -1.45 0.49
CA SER A 42 1.70 -1.03 -0.19
C SER A 42 1.41 0.05 -1.25
N LEU A 43 2.37 0.94 -1.46
CA LEU A 43 2.33 1.93 -2.53
C LEU A 43 2.54 1.25 -3.87
N LEU A 44 1.65 1.50 -4.82
CA LEU A 44 1.75 0.97 -6.17
C LEU A 44 2.81 1.70 -7.01
N PRO A 45 3.36 1.06 -8.05
CA PRO A 45 4.19 1.74 -9.04
C PRO A 45 3.36 2.78 -9.82
N ARG A 46 4.02 3.79 -10.39
CA ARG A 46 3.39 4.86 -11.19
C ARG A 46 4.28 5.33 -12.35
N GLY A 47 3.70 6.07 -13.29
CA GLY A 47 4.33 6.49 -14.54
C GLY A 47 4.43 5.34 -15.54
N LYS A 48 4.45 5.62 -16.85
CA LYS A 48 4.47 4.57 -17.89
C LYS A 48 5.76 3.75 -17.88
N ASN A 49 6.91 4.41 -17.72
CA ASN A 49 8.26 3.83 -17.80
C ASN A 49 8.96 3.89 -16.42
N PRO A 50 10.09 3.20 -16.23
CA PRO A 50 10.93 3.36 -15.03
C PRO A 50 11.20 4.83 -14.72
N ASN A 51 11.04 5.22 -13.46
CA ASN A 51 11.22 6.60 -13.00
C ASN A 51 11.46 6.67 -11.48
N PRO A 52 12.05 7.76 -10.97
CA PRO A 52 12.42 7.86 -9.55
C PRO A 52 11.25 7.72 -8.56
N LEU A 53 10.01 8.03 -8.95
CA LEU A 53 8.86 7.88 -8.07
C LEU A 53 8.49 6.40 -7.86
N ARG A 54 8.78 5.52 -8.82
CA ARG A 54 8.64 4.06 -8.63
C ARG A 54 9.63 3.56 -7.59
N ASP A 55 10.89 3.96 -7.73
CA ASP A 55 11.96 3.55 -6.80
C ASP A 55 11.65 4.05 -5.38
N ARG A 56 11.18 5.29 -5.25
CA ARG A 56 10.77 5.85 -3.95
C ARG A 56 9.60 5.07 -3.35
N ASN A 57 8.55 4.78 -4.12
CA ASN A 57 7.40 4.02 -3.61
C ASN A 57 7.83 2.60 -3.16
N LYS A 58 8.73 1.96 -3.92
CA LYS A 58 9.32 0.67 -3.56
C LYS A 58 10.09 0.76 -2.24
N GLN A 59 10.96 1.76 -2.08
CA GLN A 59 11.71 1.97 -0.85
C GLN A 59 10.81 2.25 0.36
N VAL A 60 9.70 3.00 0.18
CA VAL A 60 8.69 3.17 1.24
C VAL A 60 8.11 1.82 1.66
N ASN A 61 7.77 0.95 0.70
CA ASN A 61 7.22 -0.37 1.00
C ASN A 61 8.21 -1.26 1.75
N GLU A 62 9.50 -1.22 1.40
CA GLU A 62 10.57 -1.94 2.09
C GLU A 62 10.69 -1.48 3.55
N LEU A 63 10.78 -0.16 3.77
CA LEU A 63 10.83 0.43 5.12
C LEU A 63 9.58 0.10 5.95
N LEU A 64 8.40 0.07 5.33
CA LEU A 64 7.18 -0.35 6.02
C LEU A 64 7.21 -1.84 6.35
N ALA A 65 7.70 -2.70 5.46
CA ALA A 65 7.81 -4.14 5.70
C ALA A 65 8.73 -4.43 6.90
N GLU A 66 9.82 -3.68 7.04
CA GLU A 66 10.72 -3.74 8.20
C GLU A 66 10.07 -3.22 9.49
N ALA A 67 9.30 -2.14 9.40
CA ALA A 67 8.69 -1.51 10.57
C ALA A 67 7.45 -2.25 11.11
N MET A 68 6.59 -2.80 10.24
CA MET A 68 5.29 -3.35 10.63
C MET A 68 5.33 -4.45 11.70
N PRO A 69 6.29 -5.39 11.72
CA PRO A 69 6.40 -6.40 12.80
C PRO A 69 6.50 -5.80 14.21
N SER A 70 7.04 -4.59 14.34
CA SER A 70 7.14 -3.88 15.63
C SER A 70 5.87 -3.15 16.04
N MET A 71 4.86 -3.07 15.16
CA MET A 71 3.63 -2.30 15.35
C MET A 71 2.45 -3.23 15.71
N PRO A 72 1.93 -3.19 16.94
CA PRO A 72 0.92 -4.15 17.39
C PRO A 72 -0.38 -4.01 16.60
N ASN A 73 -1.01 -5.13 16.25
CA ASN A 73 -2.26 -5.16 15.48
C ASN A 73 -2.19 -4.45 14.11
N ALA A 74 -1.00 -4.21 13.56
CA ALA A 74 -0.81 -3.65 12.22
C ALA A 74 -0.13 -4.65 11.29
N MET A 75 -0.40 -4.55 9.99
CA MET A 75 0.31 -5.33 8.96
C MET A 75 0.41 -4.54 7.66
N LEU A 76 1.48 -4.80 6.92
CA LEU A 76 1.59 -4.40 5.52
C LEU A 76 0.91 -5.47 4.66
N PHE A 77 0.06 -5.03 3.75
CA PHE A 77 -0.53 -5.87 2.72
C PHE A 77 0.06 -5.47 1.38
N ASP A 78 0.77 -6.40 0.74
CA ASP A 78 1.26 -6.17 -0.61
C ASP A 78 0.08 -6.19 -1.60
N LEU A 79 -0.14 -5.02 -2.19
CA LEU A 79 -1.26 -4.75 -3.08
C LEU A 79 -0.91 -4.98 -4.55
N ASP A 80 0.38 -5.01 -4.93
CA ASP A 80 0.79 -5.04 -6.34
C ASP A 80 0.68 -6.47 -6.93
N PRO A 81 -0.23 -6.73 -7.88
CA PRO A 81 -0.36 -8.03 -8.54
C PRO A 81 0.61 -8.17 -9.73
N GLY A 82 1.63 -7.30 -9.84
CA GLY A 82 2.50 -7.19 -11.00
C GLY A 82 1.93 -6.25 -12.05
N PHE A 83 1.83 -4.96 -11.73
CA PHE A 83 1.46 -3.91 -12.70
C PHE A 83 2.58 -3.50 -13.64
N VAL A 84 3.84 -3.68 -13.23
CA VAL A 84 5.01 -3.47 -14.09
C VAL A 84 5.28 -4.75 -14.87
N HIS A 85 5.21 -4.68 -16.20
CA HIS A 85 5.49 -5.81 -17.09
C HIS A 85 7.00 -6.06 -17.23
N SER A 86 7.38 -7.16 -17.89
CA SER A 86 8.77 -7.54 -18.12
C SER A 86 9.57 -6.52 -18.93
N ASP A 87 8.90 -5.70 -19.75
CA ASP A 87 9.51 -4.60 -20.50
C ASP A 87 9.66 -3.30 -19.67
N GLY A 88 9.28 -3.34 -18.39
CA GLY A 88 9.31 -2.20 -17.48
C GLY A 88 8.16 -1.22 -17.63
N THR A 89 7.18 -1.49 -18.50
CA THR A 89 6.03 -0.60 -18.71
C THR A 89 4.85 -0.92 -17.80
N ILE A 90 3.97 0.06 -17.58
CA ILE A 90 2.64 -0.14 -17.00
C ILE A 90 1.61 0.08 -18.10
N SER A 91 0.68 -0.86 -18.25
CA SER A 91 -0.41 -0.76 -19.22
C SER A 91 -1.43 0.31 -18.81
N HIS A 92 -1.88 1.11 -19.78
CA HIS A 92 -2.99 2.04 -19.58
C HIS A 92 -4.32 1.33 -19.28
N ASN A 93 -4.45 0.05 -19.64
CA ASN A 93 -5.61 -0.75 -19.27
C ASN A 93 -5.65 -1.03 -17.76
N ASP A 94 -4.49 -1.11 -17.10
CA ASP A 94 -4.41 -1.25 -15.64
C ASP A 94 -4.48 0.11 -14.94
N MET A 95 -3.74 1.10 -15.45
CA MET A 95 -3.70 2.48 -14.92
C MET A 95 -3.86 3.50 -16.05
N TYR A 96 -5.04 4.09 -16.21
CA TYR A 96 -5.40 4.85 -17.43
C TYR A 96 -4.57 6.11 -17.68
N ASP A 97 -3.99 6.68 -16.62
CA ASP A 97 -3.02 7.78 -16.67
C ASP A 97 -1.68 7.41 -16.02
N TYR A 98 -1.41 6.12 -15.89
CA TYR A 98 -0.24 5.54 -15.23
C TYR A 98 -0.13 5.91 -13.74
N LEU A 99 -1.22 6.29 -13.10
CA LEU A 99 -1.31 6.51 -11.65
C LEU A 99 -2.59 5.91 -11.07
N HIS A 100 -3.73 6.32 -11.60
CA HIS A 100 -5.04 5.90 -11.14
C HIS A 100 -5.41 4.58 -11.81
N LEU A 101 -5.86 3.63 -10.99
CA LEU A 101 -6.30 2.33 -11.47
C LEU A 101 -7.57 2.47 -12.31
N SER A 102 -7.63 1.73 -13.39
CA SER A 102 -8.88 1.50 -14.13
C SER A 102 -9.79 0.57 -13.33
N ARG A 103 -11.01 0.32 -13.85
CA ARG A 103 -11.88 -0.76 -13.33
C ARG A 103 -11.18 -2.11 -13.31
N GLN A 104 -10.38 -2.42 -14.33
CA GLN A 104 -9.60 -3.65 -14.41
C GLN A 104 -8.49 -3.68 -13.36
N GLY A 105 -7.75 -2.57 -13.21
CA GLY A 105 -6.70 -2.44 -12.19
C GLY A 105 -7.27 -2.63 -10.78
N TYR A 106 -8.40 -2.00 -10.46
CA TYR A 106 -9.09 -2.19 -9.20
C TYR A 106 -9.54 -3.64 -8.97
N ALA A 107 -10.10 -4.30 -9.99
CA ALA A 107 -10.52 -5.69 -9.86
C ALA A 107 -9.37 -6.62 -9.42
N ARG A 108 -8.15 -6.40 -9.96
CA ARG A 108 -6.95 -7.19 -9.61
C ARG A 108 -6.53 -7.00 -8.15
N ILE A 109 -6.68 -5.80 -7.57
CA ILE A 109 -6.24 -5.52 -6.19
C ILE A 109 -7.33 -5.74 -5.15
N CYS A 110 -8.60 -5.50 -5.51
CA CYS A 110 -9.72 -5.60 -4.58
C CYS A 110 -10.03 -7.05 -4.22
N GLN A 111 -9.85 -8.00 -5.15
CA GLN A 111 -10.11 -9.41 -4.89
C GLN A 111 -9.22 -10.01 -3.77
N PRO A 112 -7.87 -9.90 -3.84
CA PRO A 112 -7.01 -10.41 -2.77
C PRO A 112 -7.18 -9.61 -1.47
N LEU A 113 -7.38 -8.28 -1.54
CA LEU A 113 -7.66 -7.46 -0.36
C LEU A 113 -8.96 -7.89 0.33
N HIS A 114 -10.04 -8.07 -0.42
CA HIS A 114 -11.32 -8.52 0.11
C HIS A 114 -11.19 -9.87 0.83
N LYS A 115 -10.51 -10.84 0.21
CA LYS A 115 -10.22 -12.13 0.82
C LYS A 115 -9.45 -11.96 2.15
N LYS A 116 -8.44 -11.10 2.18
CA LYS A 116 -7.68 -10.82 3.41
C LYS A 116 -8.54 -10.20 4.50
N LEU A 117 -9.41 -9.25 4.14
CA LEU A 117 -10.32 -8.61 5.09
C LEU A 117 -11.31 -9.59 5.70
N LEU A 118 -11.88 -10.50 4.92
CA LEU A 118 -12.76 -11.57 5.42
C LEU A 118 -12.05 -12.47 6.45
N GLN A 119 -10.83 -12.93 6.14
CA GLN A 119 -10.02 -13.72 7.10
C GLN A 119 -9.81 -13.00 8.43
N LEU A 120 -9.56 -11.68 8.37
CA LEU A 120 -9.34 -10.87 9.57
C LEU A 120 -10.61 -10.64 10.40
N LEU A 121 -11.78 -10.63 9.75
CA LEU A 121 -13.10 -10.55 10.38
C LEU A 121 -13.50 -11.86 11.03
N GLU A 122 -13.27 -12.99 10.35
CA GLU A 122 -13.61 -14.33 10.83
C GLU A 122 -12.75 -14.78 12.01
N GLY A 123 -11.45 -14.42 12.03
CA GLY A 123 -10.54 -14.66 13.14
C GLY A 123 -10.79 -13.78 14.37
N ARG A 124 -12.06 -13.40 14.65
CA ARG A 124 -12.55 -12.78 15.88
C ARG A 124 -13.51 -13.69 16.65
N ARG A 125 -13.73 -14.92 16.20
CA ARG A 125 -14.46 -15.95 16.96
C ARG A 125 -13.59 -16.54 18.06
#